data_AF-A0A418RTT7-F1
#
_entry.id   AF-A0A418RTT7-F1
#
_cell.length_a   1.000
_cell.length_b   1.000
_cell.length_c   1.000
_cell.angle_alpha   90.00
_cell.angle_beta   90.00
_cell.angle_gamma   90.00
#
_symmetry.space_group_name_H-M   'P 1'
#
loop_
_entity.id
_entity.type
_entity.pdbx_description
1 polymer ?
#
loop_
_entity_poly.entity_id
_entity_poly.type
_entity_poly.pdbx_seq_one_letter_code
_entity_poly.pdbx_strand_id
1 'polypeptide(L)' 'LLNTQEVTLEWAKTMTWKGECPVVKLLETTYQKGVKLCKNAFKALDNRIERDTLLPKYYVTIQPQI' A
#
# COMPACT_ATOMS: atom_id res chain seq x y z
N LEU A 1 18.06 13.21 -1.73
CA LEU A 1 17.20 13.75 -0.65
C LEU A 1 16.73 12.62 0.25
N LEU A 2 16.18 11.54 -0.30
CA LEU A 2 15.78 10.33 0.45
C LEU A 2 16.87 9.26 0.40
N ASN A 3 18.08 9.60 0.83
CA ASN A 3 19.26 8.76 0.63
C ASN A 3 19.50 7.77 1.79
N THR A 4 18.85 7.97 2.94
CA THR A 4 18.92 7.08 4.10
C THR A 4 17.52 6.75 4.63
N GLN A 5 17.43 5.67 5.41
CA GLN A 5 16.18 5.27 6.04
C GLN A 5 15.72 6.33 7.05
N GLU A 6 16.61 6.87 7.88
CA GLU A 6 16.24 7.90 8.86
C GLU A 6 15.66 9.13 8.17
N VAL A 7 16.33 9.65 7.14
CA VAL A 7 15.84 10.84 6.41
C VAL A 7 14.49 10.56 5.77
N THR A 8 14.30 9.37 5.22
CA THR A 8 13.00 8.98 4.63
C THR A 8 11.88 8.92 5.66
N LEU A 9 12.16 8.38 6.85
CA LEU A 9 11.17 8.28 7.93
C LEU A 9 10.80 9.65 8.48
N GLU A 10 11.78 10.53 8.72
CA GLU A 10 11.51 11.89 9.20
C GLU A 10 10.69 12.69 8.18
N TRP A 11 10.98 12.54 6.89
CA TRP A 11 10.17 13.17 5.84
C TRP A 11 8.76 12.59 5.75
N ALA A 12 8.58 11.29 5.90
CA ALA A 12 7.25 10.69 5.88
C ALA A 12 6.37 11.21 7.02
N LYS A 13 6.95 11.46 8.21
CA LYS A 13 6.23 11.97 9.39
C LYS A 13 5.74 13.42 9.23
N THR A 14 6.42 14.23 8.41
CA THR A 14 6.04 15.64 8.20
C THR A 14 4.99 15.83 7.11
N MET A 15 4.67 14.77 6.35
CA MET A 15 3.64 14.83 5.34
C MET A 15 2.26 15.02 5.95
N THR A 16 1.32 15.50 5.16
CA THR A 16 -0.07 15.67 5.60
C THR A 16 -0.98 15.21 4.48
N TRP A 17 -1.93 14.34 4.80
CA TRP A 17 -2.95 13.88 3.88
C TRP A 17 -4.32 14.38 4.34
N LYS A 18 -4.97 15.21 3.53
CA LYS A 18 -6.27 15.84 3.86
C LYS A 18 -6.28 16.55 5.22
N GLY A 19 -5.17 17.18 5.60
CA GLY A 19 -5.04 17.88 6.89
C GLY A 19 -4.60 16.99 8.06
N GLU A 20 -4.53 15.67 7.87
CA GLU A 20 -4.15 14.72 8.91
C GLU A 20 -2.69 14.28 8.78
N CYS A 21 -2.00 14.18 9.91
CA CYS A 21 -0.64 13.64 9.98
C CYS A 21 -0.66 12.11 9.85
N PRO A 22 0.27 11.51 9.09
CA PRO A 22 0.32 10.07 8.91
C PRO A 22 0.91 9.36 10.14
N VAL A 23 0.49 8.11 10.34
CA VAL A 23 1.13 7.19 11.27
C VAL A 23 2.21 6.41 10.53
N VAL A 24 3.46 6.60 10.91
CA VAL A 24 4.62 5.98 10.24
C VAL A 24 5.23 4.89 11.14
N LYS A 25 5.42 3.69 10.58
CA LYS A 25 6.11 2.57 11.24
C LYS A 25 7.15 1.98 10.30
N LEU A 26 8.36 1.75 10.82
CA LEU A 26 9.39 1.00 10.11
C LEU A 26 9.16 -0.50 10.34
N LEU A 27 9.12 -1.27 9.25
CA LEU A 27 9.13 -2.72 9.32
C LEU A 27 10.58 -3.19 9.14
N GLU A 28 11.14 -3.80 10.17
CA GLU A 28 12.49 -4.38 10.15
C GLU A 28 12.54 -5.74 9.44
N THR A 29 11.37 -6.30 9.14
CA THR A 29 11.25 -7.59 8.45
C THR A 29 11.54 -7.45 6.97
N THR A 30 12.28 -8.41 6.42
CA THR A 30 12.54 -8.48 4.98
C THR A 30 11.29 -8.86 4.23
N TYR A 31 10.80 -7.96 3.39
CA TYR A 31 9.74 -8.29 2.43
C TYR A 31 10.27 -9.24 1.36
N GLN A 32 9.82 -10.50 1.40
CA GLN A 32 10.22 -11.52 0.45
C GLN A 32 9.75 -11.14 -0.97
N LYS A 33 10.71 -11.00 -1.89
CA LYS A 33 10.43 -10.66 -3.30
C LYS A 33 10.28 -11.92 -4.13
N GLY A 34 9.58 -11.82 -5.26
CA GLY A 34 9.36 -12.94 -6.18
C GLY A 34 8.22 -13.89 -5.78
N VAL A 35 7.56 -13.65 -4.64
CA VAL A 35 6.36 -14.39 -4.25
C VAL A 35 5.19 -13.98 -5.15
N LYS A 36 4.58 -14.95 -5.83
CA LYS A 36 3.36 -14.76 -6.63
C LYS A 36 2.20 -15.49 -5.98
N LEU A 37 1.07 -14.81 -5.84
CA LEU A 37 -0.16 -15.46 -5.41
C LEU A 37 -0.78 -16.22 -6.59
N CYS A 38 -1.07 -17.51 -6.39
CA CYS A 38 -1.75 -18.32 -7.40
C CYS A 38 -3.14 -17.73 -7.70
N LYS A 39 -3.60 -17.84 -8.96
CA LYS A 39 -4.90 -17.29 -9.41
C LYS A 39 -6.07 -17.74 -8.53
N ASN A 40 -6.09 -19.01 -8.14
CA ASN A 40 -7.15 -19.58 -7.31
C ASN A 40 -7.22 -18.91 -5.92
N ALA A 41 -6.06 -18.64 -5.31
CA ALA A 41 -5.99 -17.99 -4.01
C ALA A 41 -6.33 -16.49 -4.11
N PHE A 42 -5.99 -15.83 -5.22
CA PHE A 42 -6.31 -14.42 -5.45
C PHE A 42 -7.80 -14.17 -5.73
N LYS A 43 -8.55 -15.16 -6.26
CA LYS A 43 -9.95 -14.98 -6.69
C LYS A 43 -10.87 -14.41 -5.62
N ALA A 44 -10.71 -14.83 -4.36
CA ALA A 44 -11.50 -14.30 -3.25
C ALA A 44 -11.22 -12.82 -2.97
N LEU A 45 -9.96 -12.40 -3.16
CA LEU A 45 -9.56 -11.00 -3.03
C LEU A 45 -10.03 -10.19 -4.23
N ASP A 46 -9.96 -10.76 -5.44
CA ASP A 46 -10.35 -10.12 -6.69
C ASP A 46 -11.82 -9.69 -6.68
N ASN A 47 -12.70 -10.54 -6.14
CA ASN A 47 -14.13 -10.22 -5.96
C ASN A 47 -14.39 -9.04 -5.01
N ARG A 48 -13.42 -8.67 -4.17
CA ARG A 48 -13.53 -7.55 -3.21
C ARG A 48 -12.87 -6.27 -3.71
N ILE A 49 -12.04 -6.36 -4.75
CA ILE A 49 -11.31 -5.21 -5.27
C ILE A 49 -12.14 -4.57 -6.38
N GLU A 50 -12.61 -3.35 -6.13
CA GLU A 50 -13.25 -2.53 -7.16
C GLU A 50 -12.16 -1.85 -7.98
N ARG A 51 -12.16 -2.04 -9.30
CA ARG A 51 -11.17 -1.44 -10.21
C ARG A 51 -11.75 -0.21 -10.90
N ASP A 52 -10.94 0.83 -11.01
CA ASP A 52 -11.30 2.00 -11.79
C ASP A 52 -11.50 1.65 -13.28
N THR A 53 -12.43 2.32 -13.95
CA THR A 53 -12.77 2.00 -15.35
C THR A 53 -11.73 2.53 -16.35
N LEU A 54 -11.05 3.63 -16.02
CA LEU A 54 -10.04 4.27 -16.89
C LEU A 54 -8.65 3.73 -16.61
N LEU A 55 -8.31 3.44 -15.35
CA LEU A 55 -6.99 2.97 -14.93
C LEU A 55 -7.06 1.73 -14.02
N PRO A 56 -7.66 0.61 -14.49
CA PRO A 56 -7.93 -0.59 -13.68
C PRO A 56 -6.68 -1.28 -13.12
N LYS A 57 -5.50 -1.03 -13.70
CA LYS A 57 -4.23 -1.60 -13.23
C LYS A 57 -3.65 -0.87 -12.03
N TYR A 58 -3.88 0.44 -11.93
CA TYR A 58 -3.21 1.31 -10.96
C TYR A 58 -4.15 1.83 -9.88
N TYR A 59 -5.43 1.94 -10.18
CA TYR A 59 -6.44 2.47 -9.27
C TYR A 59 -7.41 1.37 -8.87
N VAL A 60 -7.43 1.10 -7.57
CA VAL A 60 -8.26 0.10 -6.94
C VAL A 60 -8.85 0.65 -5.63
N THR A 61 -10.11 0.32 -5.37
CA THR A 61 -10.80 0.61 -4.11
C THR A 61 -11.02 -0.71 -3.38
N ILE A 62 -10.68 -0.74 -2.09
CA ILE A 62 -10.91 -1.87 -1.20
C ILE A 62 -11.82 -1.37 -0.08
N GLN A 63 -13.06 -1.87 -0.04
CA GLN A 63 -14.01 -1.48 1.00
C GLN A 63 -13.76 -2.30 2.29
N PRO A 64 -13.85 -1.68 3.48
CA PRO A 64 -13.79 -2.39 4.74
C PRO A 64 -14.99 -3.33 4.89
N GLN A 65 -14.77 -4.51 5.47
CA GLN A 65 -15.89 -5.35 5.90
C GLN A 65 -16.33 -4.86 7.28
N ILE A 66 -17.58 -4.44 7.38
CA ILE A 66 -18.26 -4.12 8.65
C ILE A 66 -18.38 -5.39 9.47
#